data_AF-A0A382QXW2-F1
#
_entry.id   AF-A0A382QXW2-F1
#
_cell.length_a   1.000
_cell.length_b   1.000
_cell.length_c   1.000
_cell.angle_alpha   90.00
_cell.angle_beta   90.00
_cell.angle_gamma   90.00
#
_symmetry.space_group_name_H-M   'P 1'
#
loop_
_entity.id
_entity.type
_entity.pdbx_description
1 polymer ?
#
loop_
_entity_poly.entity_id
_entity_poly.type
_entity_poly.pdbx_seq_one_letter_code
_entity_poly.pdbx_strand_id
1 'polypeptide(L)'
;VETFNKTSKDPKFLKQKAILIGIEFSSNGSSQLSDNLNELNGLAETAHYNVVTTMSQKLTRINPKLYIGKGKVEEVAQLSRQFSADIVIFDENLSPAQ
;
A
#
# COMPACT_ATOMS: atom_id res chain seq x y z
N VAL A 1 -17.80 13.14 39.99
CA VAL A 1 -17.95 14.12 38.90
C VAL A 1 -16.64 14.89 38.93
N GLU A 2 -15.70 14.66 38.01
CA GLU A 2 -15.79 14.96 36.59
C GLU A 2 -15.14 13.88 35.72
N THR A 3 -15.83 13.60 34.62
CA THR A 3 -15.44 12.71 33.53
C THR A 3 -14.38 13.40 32.67
N PHE A 4 -13.20 12.79 32.51
CA PHE A 4 -12.20 13.19 31.52
C PHE A 4 -12.70 12.85 30.11
N ASN A 5 -13.56 13.71 29.57
CA ASN A 5 -14.09 13.59 28.22
C ASN A 5 -13.29 14.47 27.25
N LYS A 6 -12.43 13.82 26.47
CA LYS A 6 -12.32 13.94 25.00
C LYS A 6 -12.32 15.37 24.40
N THR A 7 -11.13 15.95 24.20
CA THR A 7 -10.71 16.63 22.94
C THR A 7 -9.24 17.06 23.05
N SER A 8 -8.29 16.18 22.75
CA SER A 8 -6.97 16.65 22.27
C SER A 8 -7.00 16.56 20.74
N LYS A 9 -7.44 17.65 20.11
CA LYS A 9 -7.13 17.92 18.71
C LYS A 9 -5.67 18.34 18.66
N ASP A 10 -4.75 17.38 18.76
CA ASP A 10 -3.35 17.62 18.38
C ASP A 10 -3.28 17.55 16.85
N PRO A 11 -3.01 18.66 16.14
CA PRO A 11 -3.01 18.69 14.67
C PRO A 11 -1.83 17.95 14.02
N LYS A 12 -1.07 17.13 14.77
CA LYS A 12 0.26 16.64 14.39
C LYS A 12 0.43 15.12 14.19
N PHE A 13 -0.63 14.32 14.21
CA PHE A 13 -0.53 12.89 13.83
C PHE A 13 -1.70 12.45 12.95
N LEU A 14 -1.85 13.08 11.78
CA LEU A 14 -2.64 12.44 10.72
C LEU A 14 -1.83 11.23 10.24
N LYS A 15 -2.38 10.03 10.40
CA LYS A 15 -1.79 8.81 9.84
C LYS A 15 -1.62 9.00 8.33
N GLN A 16 -0.39 8.86 7.84
CA GLN A 16 -0.10 8.94 6.40
C GLN A 16 -0.93 7.89 5.66
N LYS A 17 -1.60 8.31 4.59
CA LYS A 17 -2.46 7.45 3.79
C LYS A 17 -1.62 6.58 2.86
N ALA A 18 -1.81 5.27 2.93
CA ALA A 18 -1.04 4.30 2.17
C ALA A 18 -1.91 3.53 1.18
N ILE A 19 -1.35 3.28 -0.01
CA ILE A 19 -1.85 2.27 -0.94
C ILE A 19 -0.92 1.07 -0.87
N LEU A 20 -1.46 -0.14 -0.75
CA LEU A 20 -0.67 -1.36 -0.77
C LEU A 20 -0.76 -2.04 -2.14
N ILE A 21 0.38 -2.51 -2.65
CA ILE A 21 0.49 -3.21 -3.94
C ILE A 21 1.04 -4.62 -3.71
N GLY A 22 0.18 -5.63 -3.86
CA GLY A 22 0.55 -7.03 -3.82
C GLY A 22 0.96 -7.55 -5.19
N ILE A 23 1.93 -8.47 -5.23
CA ILE A 23 2.48 -9.01 -6.46
C ILE A 23 2.25 -10.52 -6.50
N GLU A 24 1.64 -11.00 -7.58
CA GLU A 24 1.46 -12.43 -7.81
C GLU A 24 2.30 -12.87 -9.01
N PHE A 25 3.34 -13.66 -8.79
CA PHE A 25 4.05 -14.28 -9.89
C PHE A 25 3.28 -15.49 -10.40
N SER A 26 3.16 -15.62 -11.72
CA SER A 26 2.43 -16.75 -12.34
C SER A 26 3.00 -18.14 -11.98
N SER A 27 4.23 -18.19 -11.46
CA SER A 27 4.89 -19.41 -10.96
C SER A 27 4.44 -19.82 -9.56
N ASN A 28 3.87 -18.90 -8.78
CA ASN A 28 3.52 -19.08 -7.39
C ASN A 28 1.99 -19.15 -7.34
N GLY A 29 1.42 -20.21 -6.77
CA GLY A 29 -0.03 -20.41 -6.77
C GLY A 29 -0.79 -19.24 -6.11
N SER A 30 -2.05 -19.02 -6.52
CA SER A 30 -2.85 -17.86 -6.13
C SER A 30 -3.13 -17.74 -4.62
N SER A 31 -2.91 -18.81 -3.85
CA SER A 31 -3.14 -18.84 -2.40
C SER A 31 -2.21 -17.91 -1.60
N GLN A 32 -1.09 -17.47 -2.17
CA GLN A 32 -0.07 -16.72 -1.41
C GLN A 32 -0.34 -15.22 -1.36
N LEU A 33 -1.03 -14.67 -2.37
CA LEU A 33 -1.23 -13.22 -2.50
C LEU A 33 -2.05 -12.62 -1.35
N SER A 34 -3.12 -13.31 -0.92
CA SER A 34 -3.98 -12.81 0.16
C SER A 34 -3.24 -12.75 1.49
N ASP A 35 -2.43 -13.77 1.77
CA ASP A 35 -1.69 -13.88 3.02
C ASP A 35 -0.60 -12.81 3.08
N ASN A 36 0.14 -12.62 1.98
CA ASN A 36 1.11 -11.54 1.85
C ASN A 36 0.47 -10.16 2.04
N LEU A 37 -0.66 -9.89 1.39
CA LEU A 37 -1.36 -8.60 1.54
C LEU A 37 -1.88 -8.38 2.96
N ASN A 38 -2.34 -9.43 3.63
CA ASN A 38 -2.77 -9.35 5.04
C ASN A 38 -1.58 -9.03 5.95
N GLU A 39 -0.43 -9.67 5.74
CA GLU A 39 0.81 -9.36 6.46
C GLU A 39 1.24 -7.92 6.20
N LEU A 40 1.32 -7.50 4.94
CA LEU A 40 1.69 -6.14 4.55
C LEU A 40 0.77 -5.08 5.17
N ASN A 41 -0.53 -5.36 5.25
CA ASN A 41 -1.48 -4.50 5.94
C ASN A 41 -1.19 -4.40 7.44
N GLY A 42 -0.93 -5.52 8.12
CA GLY A 42 -0.55 -5.53 9.54
C GLY A 42 0.75 -4.77 9.83
N LEU A 43 1.74 -4.86 8.93
CA LEU A 43 2.97 -4.09 9.01
C LEU A 43 2.71 -2.58 8.81
N ALA A 44 1.89 -2.22 7.82
CA ALA A 44 1.52 -0.83 7.58
C ALA A 44 0.76 -0.22 8.77
N GLU A 45 -0.15 -0.96 9.38
CA GLU A 45 -0.88 -0.55 10.59
C GLU A 45 0.06 -0.35 11.78
N THR A 46 1.01 -1.27 11.97
CA THR A 46 2.05 -1.19 13.02
C THR A 46 2.95 0.03 12.82
N ALA A 47 3.26 0.36 11.56
CA ALA A 47 3.99 1.57 11.17
C ALA A 47 3.11 2.85 11.17
N HIS A 48 1.89 2.78 11.68
CA HIS A 48 0.94 3.88 11.79
C HIS A 48 0.48 4.50 10.47
N TYR A 49 0.51 3.74 9.37
CA TYR A 49 -0.14 4.14 8.13
C TYR A 49 -1.66 3.92 8.20
N ASN A 50 -2.41 4.70 7.42
CA ASN A 50 -3.82 4.52 7.16
C ASN A 50 -3.99 3.94 5.76
N VAL A 51 -4.19 2.62 5.66
CA VAL A 51 -4.35 1.95 4.38
C VAL A 51 -5.70 2.35 3.77
N VAL A 52 -5.66 3.10 2.67
CA VAL A 52 -6.86 3.64 2.01
C VAL A 52 -7.39 2.73 0.90
N THR A 53 -6.52 1.94 0.29
CA THR A 53 -6.89 0.90 -0.68
C THR A 53 -5.74 -0.08 -0.89
N THR A 54 -6.06 -1.26 -1.42
CA THR A 54 -5.10 -2.30 -1.80
C THR A 54 -5.31 -2.67 -3.26
N MET A 55 -4.24 -3.04 -3.94
CA MET A 55 -4.26 -3.51 -5.32
C MET A 55 -3.38 -4.73 -5.47
N SER A 56 -3.60 -5.50 -6.53
CA SER A 56 -2.71 -6.57 -6.93
C SER A 56 -2.33 -6.48 -8.40
N GLN A 57 -1.14 -7.01 -8.71
CA GLN A 57 -0.68 -7.19 -10.08
C GLN A 57 -0.11 -8.60 -10.26
N LYS A 58 -0.69 -9.33 -11.21
CA LYS A 58 -0.12 -10.59 -11.68
C LYS A 58 1.01 -10.34 -12.68
N LEU A 59 2.18 -10.92 -12.44
CA LEU A 59 3.35 -10.78 -13.29
C LEU A 59 3.76 -12.13 -13.89
N THR A 60 4.09 -12.10 -15.18
CA THR A 60 4.88 -13.14 -15.85
C THR A 60 6.36 -12.75 -15.92
N ARG A 61 6.65 -11.45 -15.97
CA ARG A 61 7.99 -10.86 -15.93
C ARG A 61 7.91 -9.44 -15.37
N ILE A 62 8.91 -9.04 -14.58
CA ILE A 62 9.05 -7.69 -14.04
C ILE A 62 9.45 -6.72 -15.15
N ASN A 63 8.87 -5.51 -15.16
CA ASN A 63 9.40 -4.41 -15.96
C ASN A 63 10.59 -3.78 -15.22
N PRO A 64 11.82 -3.80 -15.75
CA PRO A 64 12.99 -3.34 -15.01
C PRO A 64 12.92 -1.86 -14.60
N LYS A 65 12.16 -1.03 -15.32
CA LYS A 65 12.01 0.41 -15.03
C LYS A 65 10.83 0.75 -14.13
N LEU A 66 9.76 -0.03 -14.16
CA LEU A 66 8.47 0.33 -13.53
C LEU A 66 7.89 -0.75 -12.63
N TYR A 67 8.58 -1.88 -12.48
CA TYR A 67 8.15 -3.11 -11.81
C TYR A 67 6.86 -3.74 -12.36
N ILE A 68 5.71 -3.10 -12.10
CA ILE A 68 4.34 -3.47 -12.49
C ILE A 68 3.93 -2.97 -13.90
N GLY A 69 4.78 -2.17 -14.55
CA GLY A 69 4.56 -1.67 -15.91
C GLY A 69 3.65 -0.44 -15.98
N LYS A 70 3.64 0.20 -17.16
CA LYS A 70 3.08 1.55 -17.36
C LYS A 70 1.59 1.66 -17.00
N GLY A 71 0.75 0.74 -17.50
CA GLY A 71 -0.70 0.82 -17.26
C GLY A 71 -1.07 0.72 -15.79
N LYS A 72 -0.42 -0.18 -15.04
CA LYS A 72 -0.67 -0.30 -13.60
C LYS A 72 -0.11 0.90 -12.82
N VAL A 73 1.05 1.46 -13.23
CA VAL A 73 1.56 2.72 -12.66
C VAL A 73 0.57 3.87 -12.86
N GLU A 74 -0.07 3.98 -14.03
CA GLU A 74 -1.09 5.00 -14.29
C GLU A 74 -2.33 4.82 -13.39
N GLU A 75 -2.77 3.58 -13.18
CA GLU A 75 -3.87 3.23 -12.28
C GLU A 75 -3.53 3.58 -10.82
N VAL A 76 -2.33 3.22 -10.35
CA VAL A 76 -1.83 3.63 -9.03
C VAL A 76 -1.83 5.14 -8.90
N ALA A 77 -1.32 5.87 -9.89
CA ALA A 77 -1.30 7.34 -9.88
C ALA A 77 -2.70 7.97 -9.87
N GLN A 78 -3.71 7.33 -10.48
CA GLN A 78 -5.10 7.76 -10.37
C GLN A 78 -5.63 7.55 -8.95
N LEU A 79 -5.42 6.37 -8.37
CA LEU A 79 -5.89 6.06 -7.02
C LEU A 79 -5.17 6.87 -5.95
N SER A 80 -3.87 7.13 -6.11
CA SER A 80 -3.12 8.03 -5.23
C SER A 80 -3.75 9.43 -5.19
N ARG A 81 -4.16 9.96 -6.35
CA ARG A 81 -4.87 11.25 -6.41
C ARG A 81 -6.27 11.18 -5.81
N GLN A 82 -7.03 10.14 -6.15
CA GLN A 82 -8.41 9.93 -5.68
C GLN A 82 -8.47 9.83 -4.15
N PHE A 83 -7.57 9.07 -3.53
CA PHE A 83 -7.57 8.88 -2.09
C PHE A 83 -6.70 9.91 -1.34
N SER A 84 -5.96 10.75 -2.08
CA SER A 84 -4.90 11.61 -1.54
C SER A 84 -3.91 10.78 -0.71
N ALA A 85 -3.39 9.70 -1.30
CA ALA A 85 -2.42 8.84 -0.66
C ALA A 85 -1.06 9.53 -0.60
N ASP A 86 -0.40 9.43 0.55
CA ASP A 86 0.92 9.99 0.81
C ASP A 86 2.03 9.02 0.38
N ILE A 87 1.75 7.71 0.43
CA ILE A 87 2.71 6.65 0.15
C ILE A 87 2.08 5.47 -0.59
N VAL A 88 2.89 4.81 -1.42
CA VAL A 88 2.58 3.53 -2.03
C VAL A 88 3.59 2.51 -1.52
N ILE A 89 3.11 1.39 -0.99
CA ILE A 89 3.93 0.35 -0.37
C ILE A 89 3.78 -0.92 -1.22
N PHE A 90 4.91 -1.49 -1.64
CA PHE A 90 4.95 -2.73 -2.41
C PHE A 90 5.27 -3.90 -1.48
N ASP A 91 4.66 -5.05 -1.76
CA ASP A 91 5.00 -6.34 -1.13
C ASP A 91 6.40 -6.84 -1.52
N GLU A 92 6.99 -6.22 -2.55
CA GLU A 92 8.28 -6.58 -3.10
C GLU A 92 9.25 -5.40 -3.05
N ASN A 93 10.54 -5.71 -2.98
CA ASN A 93 11.58 -4.69 -2.99
C ASN A 93 11.73 -4.06 -4.38
N LEU A 94 11.72 -2.73 -4.42
CA LEU A 94 12.02 -1.96 -5.62
C LEU A 94 13.51 -1.57 -5.64
N SER A 95 14.11 -1.58 -6.83
CA SER A 95 15.43 -0.97 -7.01
C SER A 95 15.33 0.56 -6.92
N PRO A 96 16.40 1.29 -6.57
CA PRO A 96 16.36 2.76 -6.55
C PRO A 96 16.00 3.43 -7.88
N ALA A 97 16.14 2.71 -9.00
CA ALA A 97 15.79 3.19 -10.34
C ALA A 97 14.31 2.97 -10.71
N GLN A 98 13.56 2.25 -9.88
CA GLN A 98 12.12 1.97 -10.00
C GLN A 98 11.34 2.91 -9.09
#